data_AF-K1U0Q7-F1
#
_entry.id   AF-K1U0Q7-F1
#
_cell.length_a   1.000
_cell.length_b   1.000
_cell.length_c   1.000
_cell.angle_alpha   90.00
_cell.angle_beta   90.00
_cell.angle_gamma   90.00
#
_symmetry.space_group_name_H-M   'P 1'
#
loop_
_entity.id
_entity.type
_entity.pdbx_description
1 polymer ?
#
loop_
_entity_poly.entity_id
_entity_poly.type
_entity_poly.pdbx_seq_one_letter_code
_entity_poly.pdbx_strand_id
1 'polypeptide(L)'
;GIDSLNDSNLQSLHVEKMANEKNAYIVHLQMDTTHIQRLYTLAKQDGKMKIYAIGKRKHPMIFRNDTLRIADCPKSHSGYYHWHGFTISNYYSIADSMIIKPNYRVAVLTPYFENTAAEPLIYSDRLLVVEYKNRKWVYNNVISNQKYLAGWTPYETLVKPWEDAPDDFLERSDFLLSYSAGMGYKIYYTLGVKAIENELYLTGYKWEEHDSGLLFRKQIIQEYD
;
A
#
# COMPACT_ATOMS: atom_id res chain seq x y z
N GLY A 1 -1.66 -45.10 9.57
CA GLY A 1 -2.07 -44.12 10.59
C GLY A 1 -0.89 -43.24 10.87
N ILE A 2 -0.88 -42.06 10.26
CA ILE A 2 -0.21 -40.89 10.82
C ILE A 2 -1.31 -39.84 10.78
N ASP A 3 -1.73 -39.49 11.99
CA ASP A 3 -2.85 -38.62 12.27
C ASP A 3 -2.68 -37.24 11.64
N SER A 4 -3.83 -36.75 11.18
CA SER A 4 -4.16 -35.37 10.92
C SER A 4 -3.37 -34.36 11.78
N LEU A 5 -2.54 -33.57 11.10
CA LEU A 5 -2.33 -32.15 11.43
C LEU A 5 -2.99 -31.30 10.33
N ASN A 6 -4.27 -31.60 10.09
CA ASN A 6 -5.25 -30.62 9.67
C ASN A 6 -5.56 -29.77 10.91
N ASP A 7 -4.83 -28.68 11.12
CA ASP A 7 -5.34 -27.57 11.94
C ASP A 7 -4.60 -26.26 11.67
N SER A 8 -4.47 -25.87 10.40
CA SER A 8 -4.28 -24.46 10.06
C SER A 8 -5.55 -23.92 9.39
N ASN A 9 -6.54 -23.59 10.23
CA ASN A 9 -7.70 -22.74 9.87
C ASN A 9 -7.30 -21.29 9.50
N LEU A 10 -6.04 -21.05 9.15
CA LEU A 10 -5.52 -19.77 8.70
C LEU A 10 -5.49 -19.78 7.17
N GLN A 11 -6.64 -19.55 6.55
CA GLN A 11 -6.67 -18.99 5.20
C GLN A 11 -6.13 -17.56 5.31
N SER A 12 -4.79 -17.43 5.34
CA SER A 12 -4.10 -16.19 5.64
C SER A 12 -4.28 -15.11 4.58
N LEU A 13 -4.72 -15.46 3.36
CA LEU A 13 -5.05 -14.52 2.30
C LEU A 13 -6.29 -14.98 1.52
N HIS A 14 -7.31 -14.11 1.42
CA HIS A 14 -8.47 -14.32 0.57
C HIS A 14 -8.79 -13.03 -0.19
N VAL A 15 -8.94 -13.12 -1.52
CA VAL A 15 -9.36 -11.99 -2.35
C VAL A 15 -10.85 -12.14 -2.65
N GLU A 16 -11.68 -11.35 -1.98
CA GLU A 16 -13.12 -11.35 -2.18
C GLU A 16 -13.50 -10.33 -3.24
N LYS A 17 -14.26 -10.75 -4.26
CA LYS A 17 -14.93 -9.79 -5.15
C LYS A 17 -16.18 -9.27 -4.44
N MET A 18 -16.30 -7.95 -4.27
CA MET A 18 -17.47 -7.36 -3.60
C MET A 18 -18.74 -7.59 -4.44
N ALA A 19 -19.74 -8.24 -3.85
CA ALA A 19 -20.97 -8.64 -4.54
C ALA A 19 -21.76 -7.46 -5.17
N ASN A 20 -21.64 -6.26 -4.59
CA ASN A 20 -22.45 -5.08 -4.95
C ASN A 20 -21.65 -3.95 -5.59
N GLU A 21 -20.38 -4.17 -5.94
CA GLU A 21 -19.55 -3.16 -6.61
C GLU A 21 -18.93 -3.72 -7.88
N LYS A 22 -19.16 -3.02 -8.99
CA LYS A 22 -18.56 -3.37 -10.27
C LYS A 22 -17.05 -3.12 -10.15
N ASN A 23 -16.28 -4.21 -10.11
CA ASN A 23 -14.82 -4.21 -10.08
C ASN A 23 -14.18 -3.74 -8.76
N ALA A 24 -14.76 -4.08 -7.60
CA ALA A 24 -14.09 -3.90 -6.31
C ALA A 24 -13.70 -5.27 -5.72
N TYR A 25 -12.52 -5.34 -5.13
CA TYR A 25 -11.97 -6.52 -4.48
C TYR A 25 -11.53 -6.16 -3.05
N ILE A 26 -11.59 -7.12 -2.13
CA ILE A 26 -11.09 -6.99 -0.76
C ILE A 26 -10.01 -8.04 -0.58
N VAL A 27 -8.83 -7.62 -0.11
CA VAL A 27 -7.77 -8.53 0.27
C VAL A 27 -7.87 -8.76 1.77
N HIS A 28 -8.43 -9.90 2.16
CA HIS A 28 -8.49 -10.33 3.54
C HIS A 28 -7.15 -10.95 3.93
N LEU A 29 -6.51 -10.41 4.97
CA LEU A 29 -5.29 -10.95 5.54
C LEU A 29 -5.60 -11.45 6.96
N GLN A 30 -5.49 -12.75 7.22
CA GLN A 30 -5.62 -13.25 8.59
C GLN A 30 -4.23 -13.53 9.17
N MET A 31 -3.81 -12.66 10.09
CA MET A 31 -2.61 -12.88 10.90
C MET A 31 -3.10 -13.46 12.23
N ASP A 32 -2.87 -14.73 12.52
CA ASP A 32 -3.30 -15.36 13.79
C ASP A 32 -4.81 -15.23 14.10
N THR A 33 -5.18 -14.99 15.37
CA THR A 33 -6.53 -14.61 15.81
C THR A 33 -6.95 -13.22 15.33
N THR A 34 -6.03 -12.42 14.78
CA THR A 34 -6.24 -11.04 14.35
C THR A 34 -6.56 -10.99 12.84
N HIS A 35 -7.85 -10.84 12.52
CA HIS A 35 -8.25 -10.63 11.13
C HIS A 35 -7.96 -9.19 10.69
N ILE A 36 -7.05 -9.03 9.72
CA ILE A 36 -6.65 -7.77 9.13
C ILE A 36 -7.25 -7.66 7.72
N GLN A 37 -8.23 -6.80 7.53
CA GLN A 37 -8.75 -6.53 6.19
C GLN A 37 -7.93 -5.43 5.52
N ARG A 38 -7.42 -5.69 4.32
CA ARG A 38 -6.75 -4.71 3.46
C ARG A 38 -7.61 -4.48 2.23
N LEU A 39 -8.09 -3.26 2.09
CA LEU A 39 -9.06 -2.91 1.07
C LEU A 39 -8.29 -2.27 -0.11
N TYR A 40 -7.98 -3.06 -1.14
CA TYR A 40 -7.42 -2.55 -2.39
C TYR A 40 -8.49 -2.65 -3.48
N THR A 41 -8.94 -1.53 -4.07
CA THR A 41 -9.84 -1.63 -5.23
C THR A 41 -8.99 -1.78 -6.47
N LEU A 42 -9.09 -2.97 -7.03
CA LEU A 42 -8.53 -3.27 -8.32
C LEU A 42 -9.67 -3.24 -9.31
N ALA A 43 -9.72 -2.24 -10.19
CA ALA A 43 -10.71 -2.26 -11.26
C ALA A 43 -10.05 -2.52 -12.60
N LYS A 44 -10.66 -3.46 -13.35
CA LYS A 44 -10.25 -3.75 -14.71
C LYS A 44 -10.76 -2.62 -15.61
N GLN A 45 -9.83 -1.91 -16.25
CA GLN A 45 -10.13 -0.93 -17.28
C GLN A 45 -9.30 -1.26 -18.52
N ASP A 46 -9.95 -1.34 -19.69
CA ASP A 46 -9.30 -1.60 -20.98
C ASP A 46 -8.41 -2.86 -20.99
N GLY A 47 -8.85 -3.91 -20.29
CA GLY A 47 -8.12 -5.17 -20.19
C GLY A 47 -7.10 -5.23 -19.04
N LYS A 48 -6.72 -4.10 -18.44
CA LYS A 48 -5.66 -3.99 -17.43
C LYS A 48 -6.21 -3.75 -16.03
N MET A 49 -5.52 -4.27 -15.01
CA MET A 49 -5.86 -4.00 -13.62
C MET A 49 -5.28 -2.67 -13.16
N LYS A 50 -6.13 -1.72 -12.80
CA LYS A 50 -5.74 -0.44 -12.22
C LYS A 50 -5.85 -0.46 -10.71
N ILE A 51 -4.91 0.19 -10.05
CA ILE A 51 -4.98 0.47 -8.62
C ILE A 51 -5.85 1.71 -8.44
N TYR A 52 -7.02 1.54 -7.82
CA TYR A 52 -7.84 2.67 -7.42
C TYR A 52 -7.83 2.85 -5.91
N ALA A 53 -7.86 4.12 -5.54
CA ALA A 53 -8.31 4.57 -4.24
C ALA A 53 -9.74 4.07 -3.96
N ILE A 54 -9.96 3.43 -2.81
CA ILE A 54 -11.31 3.16 -2.33
C ILE A 54 -11.87 4.40 -1.66
N GLY A 55 -13.08 4.78 -2.06
CA GLY A 55 -13.89 5.77 -1.38
C GLY A 55 -15.32 5.30 -1.17
N LYS A 56 -15.57 4.61 -0.04
CA LYS A 56 -16.89 4.69 0.63
C LYS A 56 -16.81 5.16 2.08
N ARG A 57 -15.61 5.25 2.67
CA ARG A 57 -15.40 5.97 3.93
C ARG A 57 -15.02 7.40 3.61
N LYS A 58 -15.66 8.37 4.29
CA LYS A 58 -15.20 9.76 4.28
C LYS A 58 -13.85 9.79 5.00
N HIS A 59 -12.77 9.82 4.23
CA HIS A 59 -11.44 10.09 4.77
C HIS A 59 -11.31 11.59 5.01
N PRO A 60 -10.60 12.02 6.06
CA PRO A 60 -10.41 13.43 6.37
C PRO A 60 -9.51 14.14 5.35
N MET A 61 -8.78 13.39 4.52
CA MET A 61 -7.92 13.93 3.48
C MET A 61 -8.73 14.53 2.32
N ILE A 62 -8.32 15.73 1.88
CA ILE A 62 -8.87 16.43 0.72
C ILE A 62 -7.69 16.88 -0.16
N PHE A 63 -7.71 16.50 -1.44
CA PHE A 63 -6.75 16.99 -2.43
C PHE A 63 -7.45 17.93 -3.43
N ARG A 64 -6.99 19.18 -3.52
CA ARG A 64 -7.54 20.18 -4.46
C ARG A 64 -6.48 21.22 -4.82
N ASN A 65 -6.38 21.56 -6.11
CA ASN A 65 -5.43 22.56 -6.62
C ASN A 65 -4.01 22.33 -6.08
N ASP A 66 -3.52 21.10 -6.24
CA ASP A 66 -2.19 20.66 -5.78
C ASP A 66 -1.96 20.69 -4.26
N THR A 67 -2.99 21.05 -3.50
CA THR A 67 -2.95 21.12 -2.04
C THR A 67 -3.59 19.90 -1.42
N LEU A 68 -2.81 19.15 -0.64
CA LEU A 68 -3.24 18.06 0.20
C LEU A 68 -3.50 18.58 1.61
N ARG A 69 -4.77 18.59 2.05
CA ARG A 69 -5.18 19.04 3.39
C ARG A 69 -5.87 17.92 4.16
N ILE A 70 -5.91 18.09 5.48
CA ILE A 70 -6.72 17.28 6.40
C ILE A 70 -7.87 18.15 6.92
N ALA A 71 -9.11 17.68 6.77
CA ALA A 71 -10.29 18.27 7.39
C ALA A 71 -10.11 18.23 8.91
N ASP A 72 -10.45 19.34 9.57
CA ASP A 72 -10.34 19.51 11.02
C ASP A 72 -8.93 19.29 11.61
N CYS A 73 -7.87 19.50 10.80
CA CYS A 73 -6.47 19.26 11.18
C CYS A 73 -6.13 19.83 12.57
N PRO A 74 -5.48 19.03 13.47
CA PRO A 74 -5.12 19.50 14.80
C PRO A 74 -4.21 20.73 14.75
N LYS A 75 -4.34 21.64 15.72
CA LYS A 75 -3.57 22.90 15.73
C LYS A 75 -2.07 22.65 15.80
N SER A 76 -1.68 21.61 16.53
CA SER A 76 -0.30 21.12 16.62
C SER A 76 0.33 20.78 15.26
N HIS A 77 -0.49 20.49 14.24
CA HIS A 77 -0.08 20.12 12.88
C HIS A 77 -0.62 21.08 11.82
N SER A 78 -0.98 22.29 12.25
CA SER A 78 -1.43 23.32 11.31
C SER A 78 -0.31 23.74 10.35
N GLY A 79 -0.71 24.19 9.16
CA GLY A 79 0.22 24.63 8.12
C GLY A 79 0.54 23.56 7.08
N TYR A 80 1.45 23.93 6.20
CA TYR A 80 1.81 23.18 5.00
C TYR A 80 3.29 23.30 4.70
N TYR A 81 3.85 22.28 4.05
CA TYR A 81 5.15 22.30 3.41
C TYR A 81 5.02 22.04 1.90
N HIS A 82 6.07 22.35 1.15
CA HIS A 82 6.09 22.14 -0.30
C HIS A 82 6.96 20.94 -0.66
N TRP A 83 6.46 20.10 -1.56
CA TRP A 83 7.23 19.00 -2.13
C TRP A 83 6.85 18.83 -3.60
N HIS A 84 7.79 19.06 -4.51
CA HIS A 84 7.62 18.85 -5.96
C HIS A 84 6.25 19.26 -6.52
N GLY A 85 5.95 20.56 -6.42
CA GLY A 85 4.70 21.13 -6.90
C GLY A 85 3.46 20.79 -6.05
N PHE A 86 3.55 19.92 -5.06
CA PHE A 86 2.52 19.74 -4.04
C PHE A 86 2.69 20.75 -2.91
N THR A 87 1.56 21.18 -2.36
CA THR A 87 1.46 21.81 -1.03
C THR A 87 0.83 20.79 -0.09
N ILE A 88 1.59 20.27 0.88
CA ILE A 88 1.20 19.13 1.72
C ILE A 88 0.99 19.60 3.16
N SER A 89 -0.12 19.21 3.78
CA SER A 89 -0.38 19.47 5.19
C SER A 89 0.72 18.88 6.08
N ASN A 90 1.15 19.63 7.09
CA ASN A 90 2.12 19.18 8.09
C ASN A 90 1.67 17.94 8.88
N TYR A 91 0.40 17.52 8.73
CA TYR A 91 -0.10 16.26 9.27
C TYR A 91 0.50 15.02 8.58
N TYR A 92 1.06 15.19 7.39
CA TYR A 92 1.76 14.15 6.66
C TYR A 92 3.26 14.39 6.66
N SER A 93 4.03 13.31 6.64
CA SER A 93 5.45 13.33 6.32
C SER A 93 5.74 12.39 5.15
N ILE A 94 6.82 12.66 4.41
CA ILE A 94 7.29 11.79 3.35
C ILE A 94 8.02 10.62 4.01
N ALA A 95 7.45 9.43 3.92
CA ALA A 95 8.06 8.21 4.44
C ALA A 95 9.09 7.63 3.47
N ASP A 96 8.81 7.73 2.17
CA ASP A 96 9.67 7.24 1.09
C ASP A 96 9.37 7.99 -0.21
N SER A 97 10.36 8.11 -1.10
CA SER A 97 10.15 8.73 -2.42
C SER A 97 11.14 8.23 -3.46
N MET A 98 10.70 8.20 -4.71
CA MET A 98 11.45 7.65 -5.82
C MET A 98 11.17 8.40 -7.12
N ILE A 99 12.21 8.59 -7.93
CA ILE A 99 12.07 8.95 -9.34
C ILE A 99 12.09 7.66 -10.15
N ILE A 100 10.97 7.31 -10.80
CA ILE A 100 10.87 6.06 -11.58
C ILE A 100 11.28 6.27 -13.05
N LYS A 101 11.04 7.46 -13.61
CA LYS A 101 11.50 7.88 -14.95
C LYS A 101 11.57 9.41 -15.04
N PRO A 102 12.19 10.00 -16.09
CA PRO A 102 12.25 11.45 -16.21
C PRO A 102 10.88 12.11 -16.06
N ASN A 103 10.80 13.12 -15.19
CA ASN A 103 9.56 13.83 -14.83
C ASN A 103 8.46 12.95 -14.23
N TYR A 104 8.82 11.81 -13.63
CA TYR A 104 7.90 10.93 -12.92
C TYR A 104 8.43 10.62 -11.52
N ARG A 105 7.74 11.17 -10.51
CA ARG A 105 8.06 10.93 -9.10
C ARG A 105 6.89 10.25 -8.41
N VAL A 106 7.23 9.35 -7.50
CA VAL A 106 6.28 8.72 -6.60
C VAL A 106 6.75 8.92 -5.17
N ALA A 107 5.84 9.09 -4.23
CA ALA A 107 6.17 9.15 -2.82
C ALA A 107 5.08 8.54 -1.96
N VAL A 108 5.50 7.98 -0.83
CA VAL A 108 4.62 7.49 0.23
C VAL A 108 4.54 8.57 1.30
N LEU A 109 3.33 9.07 1.53
CA LEU A 109 3.05 9.97 2.65
C LEU A 109 2.48 9.16 3.81
N THR A 110 3.09 9.31 4.98
CA THR A 110 2.57 8.75 6.23
C THR A 110 1.92 9.86 7.06
N PRO A 111 0.69 9.66 7.56
CA PRO A 111 0.12 10.60 8.51
C PRO A 111 0.88 10.50 9.83
N TYR A 112 0.74 11.53 10.65
CA TYR A 112 1.31 11.57 11.98
C TYR A 112 0.63 10.53 12.91
N PHE A 113 1.46 9.81 13.66
CA PHE A 113 1.06 8.66 14.47
C PHE A 113 1.65 8.67 15.89
N GLU A 114 1.90 9.82 16.52
CA GLU A 114 2.41 9.77 17.90
C GLU A 114 1.31 9.43 18.90
N ASN A 115 1.54 8.37 19.68
CA ASN A 115 0.58 7.86 20.67
C ASN A 115 0.47 8.75 21.93
N THR A 116 1.28 9.79 22.02
CA THR A 116 1.41 10.70 23.17
C THR A 116 0.82 12.08 22.90
N ALA A 117 0.15 12.28 21.75
CA ALA A 117 -0.46 13.55 21.41
C ALA A 117 -1.59 13.90 22.40
N ALA A 118 -1.56 15.14 22.90
CA ALA A 118 -2.59 15.67 23.79
C ALA A 118 -3.92 15.97 23.06
N GLU A 119 -3.88 16.08 21.73
CA GLU A 119 -5.04 16.31 20.87
C GLU A 119 -5.52 14.99 20.24
N PRO A 120 -6.83 14.81 20.00
CA PRO A 120 -7.34 13.62 19.33
C PRO A 120 -6.75 13.51 17.93
N LEU A 121 -6.08 12.38 17.66
CA LEU A 121 -5.51 12.10 16.35
C LEU A 121 -6.64 11.92 15.32
N ILE A 122 -6.43 12.50 14.16
CA ILE A 122 -7.29 12.29 13.00
C ILE A 122 -6.81 11.02 12.31
N TYR A 123 -7.67 10.01 12.26
CA TYR A 123 -7.35 8.80 11.54
C TYR A 123 -7.37 9.07 10.03
N SER A 124 -6.19 9.07 9.44
CA SER A 124 -6.01 9.16 7.99
C SER A 124 -5.12 8.02 7.52
N ASP A 125 -5.28 7.65 6.26
CA ASP A 125 -4.49 6.58 5.66
C ASP A 125 -3.19 7.11 5.08
N ARG A 126 -2.23 6.21 4.90
CA ARG A 126 -1.05 6.49 4.09
C ARG A 126 -1.47 6.69 2.64
N LEU A 127 -0.75 7.57 1.96
CA LEU A 127 -1.06 7.97 0.60
C LEU A 127 0.11 7.65 -0.31
N LEU A 128 -0.20 7.13 -1.49
CA LEU A 128 0.74 7.14 -2.61
C LEU A 128 0.46 8.40 -3.43
N VAL A 129 1.46 9.27 -3.56
CA VAL A 129 1.36 10.46 -4.41
C VAL A 129 2.23 10.30 -5.64
N VAL A 130 1.73 10.80 -6.76
CA VAL A 130 2.38 10.71 -8.07
C VAL A 130 2.47 12.09 -8.69
N GLU A 131 3.67 12.47 -9.14
CA GLU A 131 3.90 13.62 -10.01
C GLU A 131 4.35 13.11 -11.39
N TYR A 132 3.60 13.42 -12.46
CA TYR A 132 4.04 13.16 -13.83
C TYR A 132 3.80 14.38 -14.72
N LYS A 133 4.87 14.92 -15.33
CA LYS A 133 4.82 16.12 -16.20
C LYS A 133 4.01 17.27 -15.58
N ASN A 134 4.32 17.62 -14.33
CA ASN A 134 3.66 18.67 -13.52
C ASN A 134 2.20 18.39 -13.12
N ARG A 135 1.63 17.25 -13.49
CA ARG A 135 0.32 16.81 -13.03
C ARG A 135 0.47 15.89 -11.82
N LYS A 136 -0.55 15.89 -10.95
CA LYS A 136 -0.45 15.34 -9.59
C LYS A 136 -1.66 14.46 -9.29
N TRP A 137 -1.40 13.30 -8.71
CA TRP A 137 -2.43 12.35 -8.27
C TRP A 137 -2.14 11.88 -6.86
N VAL A 138 -3.21 11.59 -6.13
CA VAL A 138 -3.16 11.08 -4.77
C VAL A 138 -4.02 9.82 -4.73
N TYR A 139 -3.41 8.72 -4.30
CA TYR A 139 -4.06 7.43 -4.12
C TYR A 139 -4.07 7.13 -2.61
N ASN A 140 -5.24 7.15 -1.99
CA ASN A 140 -5.45 6.69 -0.61
C ASN A 140 -5.74 5.18 -0.59
N ASN A 141 -5.55 4.52 0.55
CA ASN A 141 -5.83 3.09 0.75
C ASN A 141 -5.01 2.12 -0.11
N VAL A 142 -3.98 2.62 -0.81
CA VAL A 142 -2.99 1.79 -1.51
C VAL A 142 -1.87 1.35 -0.56
N ILE A 143 -1.82 1.91 0.65
CA ILE A 143 -0.72 1.74 1.60
C ILE A 143 -1.26 1.49 3.01
N SER A 144 -0.73 0.47 3.70
CA SER A 144 -0.97 0.13 5.10
C SER A 144 -0.79 1.31 6.03
N ASN A 145 -1.75 1.51 6.93
CA ASN A 145 -1.73 2.53 7.97
C ASN A 145 -1.15 2.04 9.31
N GLN A 146 -0.44 0.90 9.31
CA GLN A 146 0.24 0.42 10.51
C GLN A 146 1.40 1.34 10.91
N LYS A 147 1.57 1.53 12.23
CA LYS A 147 2.66 2.31 12.80
C LYS A 147 4.00 1.62 12.55
N TYR A 148 5.04 2.42 12.30
CA TYR A 148 6.42 1.95 12.33
C TYR A 148 6.75 1.48 13.75
N LEU A 149 7.04 0.19 13.91
CA LEU A 149 7.65 -0.36 15.11
C LEU A 149 9.15 -0.38 14.84
N ALA A 150 9.94 0.27 15.70
CA ALA A 150 11.37 0.50 15.46
C ALA A 150 12.12 -0.81 15.17
N GLY A 151 12.83 -0.87 14.04
CA GLY A 151 13.54 -2.06 13.54
C GLY A 151 12.77 -2.90 12.51
N TRP A 152 11.57 -2.46 12.10
CA TRP A 152 10.66 -3.19 11.23
C TRP A 152 10.12 -2.29 10.12
N THR A 153 9.82 -2.80 8.93
CA THR A 153 9.10 -2.06 7.87
C THR A 153 7.65 -2.52 7.75
N PRO A 154 6.76 -2.25 8.75
CA PRO A 154 5.35 -2.66 8.73
C PRO A 154 4.51 -1.77 7.80
N TYR A 155 5.11 -1.30 6.72
CA TYR A 155 4.49 -0.44 5.73
C TYR A 155 5.15 -0.64 4.38
N GLU A 156 4.39 -0.36 3.32
CA GLU A 156 4.86 -0.49 1.96
C GLU A 156 5.97 0.52 1.70
N THR A 157 7.14 0.02 1.35
CA THR A 157 8.26 0.82 0.85
C THR A 157 8.27 0.81 -0.68
N LEU A 158 8.84 1.87 -1.26
CA LEU A 158 9.05 1.97 -2.70
C LEU A 158 10.35 1.23 -3.03
N VAL A 159 10.23 0.12 -3.74
CA VAL A 159 11.38 -0.69 -4.15
C VAL A 159 11.51 -0.63 -5.65
N LYS A 160 12.73 -0.45 -6.17
CA LYS A 160 12.97 -0.61 -7.61
C LYS A 160 12.89 -2.10 -7.97
N PRO A 161 12.36 -2.46 -9.15
CA PRO A 161 12.57 -3.78 -9.73
C PRO A 161 14.06 -4.13 -9.74
N TRP A 162 14.36 -5.42 -9.60
CA TRP A 162 15.72 -5.91 -9.43
C TRP A 162 16.17 -6.39 -10.82
N GLU A 163 17.40 -6.09 -11.25
CA GLU A 163 17.88 -6.45 -12.59
C GLU A 163 17.94 -7.98 -12.81
N ASP A 164 18.08 -8.76 -11.73
CA ASP A 164 18.13 -10.22 -11.75
C ASP A 164 16.82 -10.88 -11.26
N ALA A 165 15.71 -10.15 -11.26
CA ALA A 165 14.41 -10.76 -10.95
C ALA A 165 14.11 -11.86 -12.00
N PRO A 166 13.43 -12.96 -11.62
CA PRO A 166 12.86 -13.88 -12.61
C PRO A 166 12.01 -13.08 -13.61
N ASP A 167 11.87 -13.56 -14.86
CA ASP A 167 10.97 -12.97 -15.89
C ASP A 167 9.50 -13.14 -15.45
N ASP A 168 9.13 -12.37 -14.44
CA ASP A 168 7.84 -12.32 -13.79
C ASP A 168 7.35 -10.86 -13.73
N PHE A 169 6.25 -10.63 -13.03
CA PHE A 169 5.68 -9.28 -12.93
C PHE A 169 6.60 -8.27 -12.22
N LEU A 170 7.56 -8.72 -11.40
CA LEU A 170 8.45 -7.85 -10.64
C LEU A 170 9.40 -7.10 -11.57
N GLU A 171 10.03 -7.79 -12.53
CA GLU A 171 10.92 -7.18 -13.53
C GLU A 171 10.16 -6.17 -14.41
N ARG A 172 8.92 -6.50 -14.79
CA ARG A 172 8.10 -5.69 -15.72
C ARG A 172 7.46 -4.45 -15.10
N SER A 173 7.60 -4.29 -13.79
CA SER A 173 7.09 -3.15 -13.02
C SER A 173 8.00 -1.93 -13.19
N ASP A 174 7.48 -0.72 -13.00
CA ASP A 174 8.32 0.49 -12.88
C ASP A 174 8.78 0.71 -11.43
N PHE A 175 7.96 0.27 -10.47
CA PHE A 175 8.28 0.23 -9.05
C PHE A 175 7.43 -0.82 -8.33
N LEU A 176 7.85 -1.20 -7.14
CA LEU A 176 7.16 -2.15 -6.28
C LEU A 176 6.71 -1.45 -5.00
N LEU A 177 5.54 -1.82 -4.50
CA LEU A 177 5.10 -1.53 -3.14
C LEU A 177 5.30 -2.80 -2.31
N SER A 178 6.29 -2.80 -1.43
CA SER A 178 6.66 -4.00 -0.67
C SER A 178 6.48 -3.82 0.82
N TYR A 179 5.81 -4.78 1.45
CA TYR A 179 5.56 -4.83 2.88
C TYR A 179 6.20 -6.06 3.50
N SER A 180 6.69 -5.91 4.73
CA SER A 180 7.17 -7.02 5.55
C SER A 180 6.79 -6.86 7.02
N ALA A 181 6.33 -7.94 7.66
CA ALA A 181 6.07 -7.96 9.10
C ALA A 181 6.30 -9.36 9.73
N GLY A 182 6.20 -9.41 11.06
CA GLY A 182 6.27 -10.63 11.90
C GLY A 182 7.64 -10.95 12.53
N MET A 183 7.67 -11.39 13.80
CA MET A 183 8.88 -11.83 14.51
C MET A 183 8.86 -13.35 14.57
N GLY A 184 9.91 -14.01 14.09
CA GLY A 184 9.88 -15.46 13.90
C GLY A 184 9.14 -15.81 12.60
N TYR A 185 7.81 -15.86 12.68
CA TYR A 185 6.96 -15.97 11.50
C TYR A 185 6.94 -14.66 10.73
N LYS A 186 7.26 -14.70 9.44
CA LYS A 186 7.37 -13.54 8.55
C LYS A 186 6.27 -13.59 7.51
N ILE A 187 5.71 -12.42 7.19
CA ILE A 187 4.76 -12.23 6.11
C ILE A 187 5.26 -11.09 5.23
N TYR A 188 5.18 -11.29 3.92
CA TYR A 188 5.54 -10.33 2.89
C TYR A 188 4.40 -10.23 1.89
N TYR A 189 4.17 -9.03 1.38
CA TYR A 189 3.56 -8.91 0.07
C TYR A 189 4.25 -7.82 -0.75
N THR A 190 4.16 -7.98 -2.05
CA THR A 190 4.70 -7.07 -3.03
C THR A 190 3.66 -6.86 -4.11
N LEU A 191 3.31 -5.61 -4.37
CA LEU A 191 2.52 -5.20 -5.52
C LEU A 191 3.48 -4.66 -6.58
N GLY A 192 3.42 -5.21 -7.78
CA GLY A 192 4.15 -4.68 -8.91
C GLY A 192 3.33 -3.61 -9.60
N VAL A 193 3.92 -2.43 -9.81
CA VAL A 193 3.21 -1.28 -10.36
C VAL A 193 3.92 -0.78 -11.60
N LYS A 194 3.16 -0.67 -12.69
CA LYS A 194 3.58 -0.05 -13.94
C LYS A 194 2.87 1.27 -14.15
N ALA A 195 3.64 2.30 -14.43
CA ALA A 195 3.16 3.63 -14.67
C ALA A 195 3.01 3.85 -16.18
N ILE A 196 1.78 3.99 -16.66
CA ILE A 196 1.51 4.34 -18.05
C ILE A 196 0.86 5.72 -18.05
N GLU A 197 1.57 6.69 -18.63
CA GLU A 197 1.21 8.11 -18.58
C GLU A 197 0.96 8.59 -17.14
N ASN A 198 -0.29 8.89 -16.77
CA ASN A 198 -0.64 9.37 -15.45
C ASN A 198 -1.32 8.34 -14.55
N GLU A 199 -1.38 7.09 -14.98
CA GLU A 199 -2.12 6.05 -14.31
C GLU A 199 -1.20 4.93 -13.85
N LEU A 200 -1.61 4.30 -12.75
CA LEU A 200 -0.90 3.19 -12.13
C LEU A 200 -1.67 1.89 -12.37
N TYR A 201 -0.96 0.92 -12.92
CA TYR A 201 -1.47 -0.40 -13.26
C TYR A 201 -0.74 -1.46 -12.45
N LEU A 202 -1.44 -2.48 -11.99
CA LEU A 202 -0.80 -3.65 -11.41
C LEU A 202 -0.27 -4.53 -12.53
N THR A 203 0.98 -4.95 -12.38
CA THR A 203 1.58 -6.05 -13.15
C THR A 203 1.38 -7.38 -12.43
N GLY A 204 1.23 -7.36 -11.11
CA GLY A 204 0.99 -8.56 -10.30
C GLY A 204 0.99 -8.28 -8.82
N TYR A 205 0.67 -9.31 -8.05
CA TYR A 205 0.98 -9.36 -6.63
C TYR A 205 1.71 -10.66 -6.30
N LYS A 206 2.59 -10.55 -5.32
CA LYS A 206 3.25 -11.67 -4.67
C LYS A 206 3.00 -11.56 -3.18
N TRP A 207 2.70 -12.68 -2.57
CA TRP A 207 2.61 -12.80 -1.12
C TRP A 207 3.41 -14.01 -0.68
N GLU A 208 4.12 -13.86 0.43
CA GLU A 208 4.94 -14.92 1.02
C GLU A 208 4.75 -14.92 2.53
N GLU A 209 4.70 -16.11 3.11
CA GLU A 209 4.84 -16.29 4.55
C GLU A 209 5.78 -17.45 4.85
N HIS A 210 6.56 -17.32 5.91
CA HIS A 210 7.46 -18.37 6.35
C HIS A 210 7.74 -18.29 7.85
N ASP A 211 8.10 -19.40 8.48
CA ASP A 211 8.61 -19.39 9.85
C ASP A 211 10.10 -19.01 9.88
N SER A 212 10.64 -18.75 11.08
CA SER A 212 12.06 -18.39 11.23
C SER A 212 13.02 -19.51 10.87
N GLY A 213 12.57 -20.76 10.97
CA GLY A 213 13.36 -21.94 10.59
C GLY A 213 13.29 -22.27 9.09
N LEU A 214 12.44 -21.58 8.32
CA LEU A 214 12.12 -21.87 6.92
C LEU A 214 11.62 -23.31 6.69
N LEU A 215 11.13 -23.97 7.75
CA LEU A 215 10.51 -25.30 7.68
C LEU A 215 9.12 -25.21 7.03
N PHE A 216 8.48 -24.06 7.17
CA PHE A 216 7.26 -23.70 6.48
C PHE A 216 7.51 -22.49 5.60
N ARG A 217 7.14 -22.62 4.32
CA ARG A 217 7.08 -21.51 3.38
C ARG A 217 5.85 -21.67 2.50
N LYS A 218 5.10 -20.60 2.36
CA LYS A 218 3.99 -20.50 1.40
C LYS A 218 4.18 -19.25 0.57
N GLN A 219 3.90 -19.38 -0.72
CA GLN A 219 3.98 -18.30 -1.69
C GLN A 219 2.74 -18.33 -2.57
N ILE A 220 2.17 -17.16 -2.83
CA ILE A 220 1.09 -16.95 -3.78
C ILE A 220 1.55 -15.85 -4.74
N ILE A 221 1.50 -16.13 -6.03
CA ILE A 221 1.81 -15.16 -7.09
C ILE A 221 0.61 -15.12 -8.03
N GLN A 222 0.21 -13.90 -8.38
CA GLN A 222 -0.77 -13.68 -9.44
C GLN A 222 -0.28 -12.52 -10.30
N GLU A 223 -0.25 -12.76 -11.59
CA GLU A 223 0.18 -11.80 -12.60
C GLU A 223 -1.02 -11.21 -13.33
N TYR A 224 -0.86 -10.00 -13.84
CA TYR A 224 -1.83 -9.27 -14.63
C TYR A 224 -1.17 -8.79 -15.91
N ASP A 225 -1.90 -8.90 -17.03
CA ASP A 225 -1.50 -8.40 -18.35
C ASP A 225 -1.60 -6.86 -18.47
#